data_AF-R1DR03-F1
#
_entry.id   AF-R1DR03-F1
#
_cell.length_a   1.000
_cell.length_b   1.000
_cell.length_c   1.000
_cell.angle_alpha   90.00
_cell.angle_beta   90.00
_cell.angle_gamma   90.00
#
_symmetry.space_group_name_H-M   'P 1'
#
loop_
_entity.id
_entity.type
_entity.pdbx_description
1 polymer ?
#
loop_
_entity_poly.entity_id
_entity_poly.type
_entity_poly.pdbx_seq_one_letter_code
_entity_poly.pdbx_strand_id
1 'polypeptide(L)'
;LCCSVCLSFPEAEVLQCCAGHIVCGGCYERVCHEEKPSCPSCREALDLFKPIRNMLAERSIAMLPIRCPNDECGRMLTRGGLPTHLADECAYRRVACKYSPLGCKWEG
;
A
#
# COMPACT_ATOMS: atom_id res chain seq x y z
N LEU A 1 -7.79 9.79 2.27
CA LEU A 1 -6.76 9.32 1.31
C LEU A 1 -6.91 7.81 1.02
N CYS A 2 -8.15 7.32 0.90
CA CYS A 2 -8.40 5.92 0.54
C CYS A 2 -8.64 5.82 -0.96
N CYS A 3 -8.29 4.68 -1.54
CA CYS A 3 -8.69 4.34 -2.91
C CYS A 3 -10.21 4.41 -3.04
N SER A 4 -10.72 5.08 -4.06
CA SER A 4 -12.18 5.22 -4.27
C SER A 4 -12.88 3.90 -4.65
N VAL A 5 -12.11 2.86 -4.99
CA VAL A 5 -12.62 1.54 -5.40
C VAL A 5 -12.62 0.56 -4.23
N CYS A 6 -11.45 0.28 -3.65
CA CYS A 6 -11.35 -0.71 -2.57
C CYS A 6 -11.50 -0.13 -1.15
N LEU A 7 -11.60 1.19 -1.02
CA LEU A 7 -11.76 1.92 0.24
C LEU A 7 -10.61 1.73 1.25
N SER A 8 -9.51 1.09 0.83
CA SER A 8 -8.28 0.93 1.61
C SER A 8 -7.25 2.01 1.32
N PHE A 9 -6.32 2.21 2.24
CA PHE A 9 -5.12 3.01 1.99
C PHE A 9 -4.21 2.27 0.98
N PRO A 10 -3.85 2.89 -0.15
CA PRO A 10 -2.86 2.34 -1.06
C PRO A 10 -1.53 2.04 -0.34
N GLU A 11 -0.92 0.89 -0.64
CA GLU A 11 0.37 0.47 -0.06
C GLU A 11 1.58 0.85 -0.92
N ALA A 12 1.34 1.16 -2.19
CA ALA A 12 2.37 1.51 -3.17
C ALA A 12 1.98 2.82 -3.89
N GLU A 13 2.01 2.82 -5.23
CA GLU A 13 1.66 4.00 -6.00
C GLU A 13 0.19 4.42 -5.81
N VAL A 14 -0.01 5.74 -5.77
CA VAL A 14 -1.33 6.36 -5.76
C VAL A 14 -1.52 7.06 -7.08
N LEU A 15 -2.52 6.62 -7.85
CA LEU A 15 -2.90 7.23 -9.12
C LEU A 15 -4.14 8.10 -8.93
N GLN A 16 -4.35 9.07 -9.81
CA GLN A 16 -5.51 9.95 -9.77
C GLN A 16 -6.06 10.23 -11.17
N CYS A 17 -7.34 10.60 -11.25
CA CYS A 17 -7.89 11.23 -12.44
C CYS A 17 -7.57 12.74 -12.47
N CYS A 18 -7.87 13.41 -13.57
CA CYS A 18 -7.69 14.86 -13.72
C CYS A 18 -8.46 15.70 -12.69
N ALA A 19 -9.57 15.17 -12.15
CA ALA A 19 -10.35 15.80 -11.09
C ALA A 19 -9.82 15.52 -9.67
N GLY A 20 -8.76 14.72 -9.52
CA GLY A 20 -8.09 14.48 -8.23
C GLY A 20 -8.60 13.30 -7.39
N HIS A 21 -9.55 12.50 -7.89
CA HIS A 21 -9.97 11.27 -7.21
C HIS A 21 -8.88 10.20 -7.29
N ILE A 22 -8.53 9.62 -6.15
CA ILE A 22 -7.40 8.69 -6.04
C ILE A 22 -7.81 7.21 -6.14
N VAL A 23 -6.94 6.41 -6.76
CA VAL A 23 -7.08 4.97 -6.97
C VAL A 23 -5.71 4.31 -6.71
N CYS A 24 -5.67 3.14 -6.07
CA CYS A 24 -4.40 2.39 -5.93
C CYS A 24 -4.03 1.68 -7.25
N GLY A 25 -2.74 1.37 -7.45
CA GLY A 25 -2.26 0.69 -8.67
C GLY A 25 -3.09 -0.54 -9.08
N GLY A 26 -3.35 -1.48 -8.15
CA GLY A 26 -4.14 -2.68 -8.45
C GLY A 26 -5.63 -2.43 -8.73
N CYS A 27 -6.21 -1.32 -8.26
CA CYS A 27 -7.56 -0.92 -8.69
C CYS A 27 -7.54 -0.20 -10.03
N TYR A 28 -6.49 0.59 -10.29
CA TYR A 28 -6.31 1.28 -11.56
C TYR A 28 -6.18 0.30 -12.71
N GLU A 29 -5.30 -0.70 -12.58
CA GLU A 29 -5.13 -1.77 -13.58
C GLU A 29 -6.47 -2.44 -13.91
N ARG A 30 -7.27 -2.80 -12.90
CA ARG A 30 -8.59 -3.41 -13.11
C ARG A 30 -9.55 -2.50 -13.86
N VAL A 31 -9.60 -1.20 -13.54
CA VAL A 31 -10.44 -0.22 -14.25
C VAL A 31 -9.97 -0.04 -15.70
N CYS A 32 -8.67 -0.09 -15.94
CA CYS A 32 -8.08 0.01 -17.28
C CYS A 32 -8.43 -1.17 -18.21
N HIS A 33 -8.86 -2.30 -17.65
CA HIS A 33 -9.31 -3.47 -18.42
C HIS A 33 -10.79 -3.41 -18.83
N GLU A 34 -11.55 -2.40 -18.38
CA GLU A 34 -12.93 -2.21 -18.82
C GLU A 34 -13.00 -1.68 -20.26
N GLU A 35 -14.11 -1.89 -20.98
CA GLU A 35 -14.30 -1.42 -22.36
C GLU A 35 -14.18 0.12 -22.48
N LYS A 36 -14.55 0.85 -21.42
CA LYS A 36 -14.45 2.30 -21.35
C LYS A 36 -13.86 2.75 -20.01
N PRO A 37 -12.52 2.76 -19.87
CA PRO A 37 -11.86 3.11 -18.63
C PRO A 37 -12.18 4.55 -18.23
N SER A 38 -12.79 4.71 -17.06
CA SER A 38 -13.15 6.01 -16.51
C SER A 38 -13.05 5.99 -15.00
N CYS A 39 -12.85 7.16 -14.42
CA CYS A 39 -12.80 7.33 -12.98
C CYS A 39 -14.13 6.86 -12.36
N PRO A 40 -14.12 5.88 -11.43
CA PRO A 40 -15.36 5.36 -10.84
C PRO A 40 -16.17 6.40 -10.05
N SER A 41 -15.51 7.49 -9.62
CA SER A 41 -16.12 8.55 -8.82
C SER A 41 -16.77 9.66 -9.66
N CYS A 42 -16.11 10.10 -10.74
CA CYS A 42 -16.58 11.25 -11.54
C CYS A 42 -16.75 10.96 -13.03
N ARG A 43 -16.47 9.74 -13.48
CA ARG A 43 -16.55 9.28 -14.88
C ARG A 43 -15.63 9.98 -15.87
N GLU A 44 -14.69 10.78 -15.38
CA GLU A 44 -13.65 11.35 -16.24
C GLU A 44 -12.77 10.26 -16.84
N ALA A 45 -12.36 10.43 -18.09
CA ALA A 45 -11.51 9.48 -18.78
C ALA A 45 -10.16 9.34 -18.05
N LEU A 46 -9.67 8.11 -17.94
CA LEU A 46 -8.33 7.83 -17.41
C LEU A 46 -7.36 7.69 -18.58
N ASP A 47 -6.18 8.32 -18.46
CA ASP A 47 -5.12 8.18 -19.47
C ASP A 47 -4.34 6.88 -19.23
N LEU A 48 -4.59 5.89 -20.08
CA LEU A 48 -3.98 4.56 -20.00
C LEU A 48 -2.47 4.57 -20.29
N PHE A 49 -1.97 5.54 -21.05
CA PHE A 49 -0.56 5.63 -21.44
C PHE A 49 0.22 6.53 -20.49
N LYS A 50 -0.43 7.51 -19.88
CA LYS A 50 0.18 8.46 -18.95
C LYS A 50 -0.64 8.61 -17.67
N PRO A 51 -0.65 7.58 -16.79
CA PRO A 51 -1.29 7.68 -15.50
C PRO A 51 -0.75 8.85 -14.67
N ILE A 52 -1.64 9.55 -13.96
CA ILE A 52 -1.26 10.68 -13.11
C ILE A 52 -0.94 10.15 -11.71
N ARG A 53 0.34 10.10 -11.36
CA ARG A 53 0.79 9.71 -10.01
C ARG A 53 0.64 10.86 -9.01
N ASN A 54 0.12 10.56 -7.82
CA ASN A 54 -0.09 11.52 -6.74
C ASN A 54 0.94 11.31 -5.61
N MET A 55 2.13 11.90 -5.80
CA MET A 55 3.21 11.84 -4.81
C MET A 55 2.85 12.45 -3.45
N LEU A 56 1.97 13.46 -3.44
CA LEU A 56 1.51 14.07 -2.19
C LEU A 56 0.66 13.07 -1.40
N ALA A 57 -0.29 12.41 -2.05
CA ALA A 57 -1.11 11.39 -1.41
C ALA A 57 -0.25 10.23 -0.87
N GLU A 58 0.75 9.77 -1.64
CA GLU A 58 1.70 8.75 -1.18
C GLU A 58 2.42 9.16 0.11
N ARG A 59 3.03 10.36 0.12
CA ARG A 59 3.72 10.88 1.30
C ARG A 59 2.78 11.07 2.48
N SER A 60 1.58 11.58 2.25
CA SER A 60 0.57 11.78 3.29
C SER A 60 0.11 10.44 3.88
N ILE A 61 -0.11 9.41 3.06
CA ILE A 61 -0.45 8.06 3.54
C ILE A 61 0.70 7.48 4.35
N ALA A 62 1.95 7.63 3.88
CA ALA A 62 3.12 7.12 4.58
C ALA A 62 3.30 7.73 5.98
N MET A 63 2.87 8.97 6.20
CA MET A 63 2.91 9.64 7.50
C MET A 63 1.76 9.27 8.44
N LEU A 64 0.72 8.56 7.97
CA LEU A 64 -0.41 8.20 8.83
C LEU A 64 0.04 7.28 9.96
N PRO A 65 -0.47 7.49 11.18
CA PRO A 65 -0.16 6.62 12.31
C PRO A 65 -0.75 5.22 12.10
N ILE A 66 -0.02 4.20 12.53
CA ILE A 66 -0.47 2.80 12.55
C ILE A 66 0.10 2.09 13.78
N ARG A 67 -0.70 1.20 14.37
CA ARG A 67 -0.24 0.29 15.42
C ARG A 67 0.45 -0.92 14.78
N CYS A 68 1.56 -1.38 15.36
CA CYS A 68 2.17 -2.64 14.95
C CYS A 68 1.14 -3.79 14.99
N PRO A 69 1.04 -4.63 13.95
CA PRO A 69 0.08 -5.74 13.90
C PRO A 69 0.39 -6.86 14.91
N ASN A 70 1.59 -6.88 15.49
CA ASN A 70 1.92 -7.76 16.61
C ASN A 70 1.38 -7.13 17.90
N ASP A 71 0.31 -7.68 18.45
CA ASP A 71 -0.37 -7.14 19.64
C ASP A 71 0.57 -6.97 20.84
N GLU A 72 1.48 -7.92 21.03
CA GLU A 72 2.51 -7.89 22.09
C GLU A 72 3.52 -6.74 21.92
N CYS A 73 3.74 -6.28 20.69
CA CYS A 73 4.62 -5.13 20.45
C CYS A 73 3.94 -3.82 20.85
N GLY A 74 2.68 -3.62 20.45
CA GLY A 74 1.87 -2.45 20.79
C GLY A 74 2.39 -1.08 20.32
N ARG A 75 3.54 -1.01 19.62
CA ARG A 75 4.19 0.24 19.22
C ARG A 75 3.35 1.00 18.19
N MET A 76 3.28 2.33 18.35
CA MET A 76 2.72 3.24 17.36
C MET A 76 3.83 3.72 16.41
N LEU A 77 3.56 3.64 15.12
CA LEU A 77 4.51 3.90 14.02
C LEU A 77 3.82 4.74 12.95
N THR A 78 4.55 5.12 11.91
CA THR A 78 3.96 5.60 10.66
C THR A 78 3.80 4.43 9.68
N ARG A 79 2.82 4.51 8.76
CA ARG A 79 2.63 3.48 7.73
C ARG A 79 3.90 3.24 6.90
N GLY A 80 4.63 4.29 6.57
CA GLY A 80 5.89 4.20 5.84
C GLY A 80 7.03 3.55 6.62
N GLY A 81 7.02 3.64 7.96
CA GLY A 81 8.03 3.02 8.82
C GLY A 81 7.69 1.58 9.25
N LEU A 82 6.44 1.13 9.05
CA LEU A 82 5.99 -0.19 9.46
C LEU A 82 6.80 -1.35 8.80
N PRO A 83 7.14 -1.32 7.50
CA PRO A 83 7.92 -2.40 6.88
C PRO A 83 9.30 -2.59 7.53
N THR A 84 10.05 -1.50 7.74
CA THR A 84 11.36 -1.54 8.42
C THR A 84 11.22 -2.05 9.85
N HIS A 85 10.19 -1.58 10.56
CA HIS A 85 9.93 -2.08 11.91
C HIS A 85 9.71 -3.60 11.93
N LEU A 86 8.85 -4.13 11.05
CA LEU A 86 8.57 -5.56 10.97
C LEU A 86 9.76 -6.39 10.48
N ALA A 87 10.62 -5.81 9.64
CA ALA A 87 11.81 -6.49 9.13
C ALA A 87 12.91 -6.58 10.18
N ASP A 88 13.19 -5.50 10.92
CA ASP A 88 14.45 -5.37 11.64
C ASP A 88 14.31 -5.01 13.13
N GLU A 89 13.24 -4.31 13.52
CA GLU A 89 13.15 -3.71 14.86
C GLU A 89 12.17 -4.41 15.81
N CYS A 90 11.12 -5.04 15.28
CA CYS A 90 10.08 -5.62 16.09
C CYS A 90 10.61 -6.86 16.81
N ALA A 91 10.54 -6.85 18.15
CA ALA A 91 10.93 -8.00 18.97
C ALA A 91 10.06 -9.25 18.69
N TYR A 92 8.87 -9.05 18.11
CA TYR A 92 7.91 -10.08 17.75
C TYR A 92 7.85 -10.31 16.23
N ARG A 93 8.86 -9.85 15.48
CA ARG A 93 8.95 -10.14 14.05
C ARG A 93 9.16 -11.63 13.82
N ARG A 94 8.69 -12.10 12.67
CA ARG A 94 9.07 -13.43 12.17
C ARG A 94 10.55 -13.46 11.80
N VAL A 95 11.26 -14.44 12.33
CA VAL A 95 12.65 -14.73 12.02
C VAL A 95 12.78 -16.15 11.48
N ALA A 96 13.57 -16.30 10.43
CA ALA A 96 13.95 -17.62 9.95
C ALA A 96 14.98 -18.25 10.90
N CYS A 97 14.96 -19.58 11.00
CA CYS A 97 15.99 -20.31 11.73
C CYS A 97 17.39 -19.95 11.22
N LYS A 98 18.36 -19.81 12.12
CA LYS A 98 19.77 -19.61 11.74
C LYS A 98 20.34 -20.73 10.84
N TYR A 99 19.72 -21.92 10.86
CA TYR A 99 20.06 -23.05 9.99
C TYR A 99 19.20 -23.12 8.72
N SER A 100 18.42 -22.09 8.42
CA SER A 100 17.68 -21.97 7.15
C SER A 100 18.58 -22.17 5.92
N PRO A 101 19.83 -21.67 5.88
CA PRO A 101 20.74 -21.96 4.77
C PRO A 101 21.10 -23.45 4.60
N LEU A 102 20.94 -24.25 5.65
CA LEU A 102 21.15 -25.71 5.63
C LEU A 102 19.83 -26.49 5.37
N GLY A 103 18.74 -25.79 5.03
CA GLY A 103 17.44 -26.39 4.70
C GLY A 103 16.45 -26.48 5.86
N CYS A 104 16.73 -25.89 7.03
CA CYS A 104 15.76 -25.82 8.11
C CYS A 104 14.60 -24.88 7.75
N LYS A 105 13.36 -25.38 7.78
CA LYS A 105 12.15 -24.62 7.41
C LYS A 105 11.45 -23.97 8.61
N TRP A 106 12.10 -23.91 9.77
CA TRP A 106 11.51 -23.33 10.96
C TRP A 106 11.53 -21.80 10.88
N GLU A 107 10.42 -21.19 11.27
CA GLU A 107 10.21 -19.75 11.42
C GLU A 107 9.49 -19.51 12.75
N GLY A 108 9.81 -18.42 13.44
CA GLY A 108 9.22 -18.05 14.73
C GLY A 108 9.11 -16.55 14.91
#